data_AF-A0A849FMI9-F1
#
_entry.id   AF-A0A849FMI9-F1
#
_cell.length_a   1.000
_cell.length_b   1.000
_cell.length_c   1.000
_cell.angle_alpha   90.00
_cell.angle_beta   90.00
_cell.angle_gamma   90.00
#
_symmetry.space_group_name_H-M   'P 1'
#
loop_
_entity.id
_entity.type
_entity.pdbx_description
1 polymer ?
#
loop_
_entity_poly.entity_id
_entity_poly.type
_entity_poly.pdbx_seq_one_letter_code
_entity_poly.pdbx_strand_id
1 'polypeptide(L)'
;DFWGVAGTIIDVRAQMGKDSTYHYNPKADLLTFKEHGEHGRNCKKHPDAEKPSGEWNTIDLYCFDGTSVHVVNGTVTMILNNSRHVGEDGKEFPLRKGKIELQSESAEVFYKDIKVRPIKSLPDRFKE
;
A
#
# COMPACT_ATOMS: atom_id res chain seq x y z
N ASP A 1 6.24 0.52 -2.30
CA ASP A 1 5.43 1.27 -3.30
C ASP A 1 4.09 0.57 -3.49
N PHE A 2 3.12 1.21 -4.16
CA PHE A 2 1.98 0.51 -4.73
C PHE A 2 2.27 0.14 -6.18
N TRP A 3 2.02 -1.12 -6.52
CA TRP A 3 2.06 -1.63 -7.87
C TRP A 3 0.84 -2.53 -8.10
N GLY A 4 -0.10 -2.06 -8.91
CA GLY A 4 -1.32 -2.80 -9.23
C GLY A 4 -1.02 -4.03 -10.08
N VAL A 5 -1.41 -5.21 -9.58
CA VAL A 5 -1.33 -6.51 -10.27
C VAL A 5 -2.73 -7.12 -10.33
N ALA A 6 -3.00 -7.91 -11.37
CA ALA A 6 -4.24 -8.69 -11.53
C ALA A 6 -5.53 -7.86 -11.36
N GLY A 7 -5.58 -6.67 -11.98
CA GLY A 7 -6.78 -5.83 -11.97
C GLY A 7 -7.09 -5.12 -10.64
N THR A 8 -6.12 -5.06 -9.71
CA THR A 8 -6.28 -4.30 -8.46
C THR A 8 -6.46 -2.81 -8.75
N ILE A 9 -7.45 -2.22 -8.09
CA ILE A 9 -7.76 -0.80 -8.09
C ILE A 9 -7.60 -0.29 -6.66
N ILE A 10 -6.93 0.85 -6.50
CA ILE A 10 -6.71 1.47 -5.20
C ILE A 10 -6.77 2.99 -5.31
N ASP A 11 -7.12 3.66 -4.22
CA ASP A 11 -7.06 5.11 -4.12
C ASP A 11 -5.91 5.53 -3.19
N VAL A 12 -5.11 6.51 -3.60
CA VAL A 12 -3.93 6.98 -2.86
C VAL A 12 -3.89 8.49 -2.89
N ARG A 13 -3.66 9.14 -1.75
CA ARG A 13 -3.35 10.57 -1.74
C ARG A 13 -1.96 10.77 -2.35
N ALA A 14 -1.88 11.38 -3.53
CA ALA A 14 -0.65 11.35 -4.32
C ALA A 14 -0.45 12.65 -5.11
N GLN A 15 0.82 12.95 -5.38
CA GLN A 15 1.23 14.10 -6.16
C GLN A 15 2.22 13.67 -7.25
N MET A 16 2.11 14.26 -8.44
CA MET A 16 3.08 14.05 -9.51
C MET A 16 4.45 14.61 -9.11
N GLY A 17 5.47 13.75 -9.09
CA GLY A 17 6.85 14.12 -8.85
C GLY A 17 7.55 14.69 -10.09
N LYS A 18 8.73 15.28 -9.90
CA LYS A 18 9.57 15.78 -11.01
C LYS A 18 10.10 14.68 -11.93
N ASP A 19 10.13 13.44 -11.42
CA ASP A 19 10.50 12.22 -12.15
C ASP A 19 9.32 11.65 -12.97
N SER A 20 8.24 12.43 -13.16
CA SER A 20 7.03 12.01 -13.87
C SER A 20 6.39 10.74 -13.30
N THR A 21 6.58 10.49 -12.00
CA THR A 21 5.93 9.40 -11.27
C THR A 21 5.10 9.99 -10.13
N TYR A 22 3.97 9.37 -9.79
CA TYR A 22 3.21 9.75 -8.60
C TYR A 22 3.92 9.29 -7.33
N HIS A 23 4.03 10.18 -6.34
CA HIS A 23 4.53 9.87 -5.00
C HIS A 23 3.41 10.09 -3.98
N TYR A 24 3.35 9.22 -2.98
CA TYR A 24 2.43 9.36 -1.87
C TYR A 24 2.65 10.71 -1.17
N ASN A 25 1.57 11.46 -0.96
CA ASN A 25 1.58 12.70 -0.21
C ASN A 25 0.26 12.77 0.57
N PRO A 26 0.28 12.64 1.91
CA PRO A 26 -0.94 12.63 2.71
C PRO A 26 -1.75 13.94 2.64
N LYS A 27 -1.17 15.02 2.10
CA LYS A 27 -1.83 16.32 1.93
C LYS A 27 -2.34 16.57 0.51
N ALA A 28 -2.10 15.64 -0.41
CA ALA A 28 -2.53 15.76 -1.79
C ALA A 28 -3.94 15.18 -2.02
N ASP A 29 -4.44 15.37 -3.23
CA ASP A 29 -5.72 14.83 -3.68
C ASP A 29 -5.70 13.31 -3.70
N LEU A 30 -6.86 12.71 -3.45
CA LEU A 30 -7.06 11.27 -3.52
C LEU A 30 -7.25 10.87 -5.00
N LEU A 31 -6.31 10.08 -5.52
CA LEU A 31 -6.28 9.64 -6.92
C LEU A 31 -6.48 8.13 -7.03
N THR A 32 -7.18 7.67 -8.07
CA THR A 32 -7.38 6.24 -8.33
C THR A 32 -6.29 5.67 -9.23
N PHE A 33 -5.59 4.64 -8.75
CA PHE A 33 -4.59 3.89 -9.50
C PHE A 33 -5.17 2.54 -9.92
N LYS A 34 -5.07 2.23 -11.21
CA LYS A 34 -5.50 0.96 -11.81
C LYS A 34 -4.77 0.69 -13.11
N GLU A 35 -4.79 -0.56 -13.54
CA GLU A 35 -4.31 -0.93 -14.87
C GLU A 35 -5.05 -0.13 -15.96
N HIS A 36 -4.28 0.47 -16.88
CA HIS A 36 -4.78 1.37 -17.93
C HIS A 36 -5.61 2.59 -17.46
N GLY A 37 -5.47 3.00 -16.19
CA GLY A 37 -6.09 4.22 -15.66
C GLY A 37 -5.31 5.50 -15.99
N GLU A 38 -5.97 6.66 -15.84
CA GLU A 38 -5.38 8.00 -16.07
C GLU A 38 -4.08 8.22 -15.30
N HIS A 39 -4.04 7.81 -14.02
CA HIS A 39 -2.88 7.97 -13.15
C HIS A 39 -1.90 6.78 -13.21
N GLY A 40 -2.18 5.80 -14.09
CA GLY A 40 -1.44 4.54 -14.16
C GLY A 40 -1.75 3.60 -13.00
N ARG A 41 -0.90 2.57 -12.85
CA ARG A 41 -1.07 1.49 -11.87
C ARG A 41 -0.06 1.51 -10.73
N ASN A 42 0.73 2.58 -10.59
CA ASN A 42 1.78 2.65 -9.59
C ASN A 42 1.84 4.00 -8.90
N CYS A 43 2.15 3.96 -7.60
CA CYS A 43 2.43 5.13 -6.79
C CYS A 43 3.63 4.83 -5.89
N LYS A 44 4.63 5.71 -5.88
CA LYS A 44 5.82 5.55 -5.05
C LYS A 44 5.52 5.86 -3.59
N LYS A 45 6.04 5.06 -2.66
CA LYS A 45 5.98 5.34 -1.21
C LYS A 45 6.77 6.60 -0.91
N HIS A 46 6.37 7.33 0.12
CA HIS A 46 7.14 8.47 0.61
C HIS A 46 6.81 8.75 2.09
N PRO A 47 7.80 9.01 2.96
CA PRO A 47 9.23 9.02 2.69
C PRO A 47 9.79 7.60 2.51
N ASP A 48 11.09 7.53 2.19
CA ASP A 48 11.85 6.31 2.41
C ASP A 48 12.31 6.25 3.87
N ALA A 49 11.79 5.27 4.61
CA ALA A 49 12.08 5.08 6.03
C ALA A 49 12.86 3.78 6.30
N GLU A 50 13.40 3.15 5.25
CA GLU A 50 14.20 1.94 5.37
C GLU A 50 15.62 2.26 5.88
N LYS A 51 16.17 1.33 6.65
CA LYS A 51 17.57 1.33 7.05
C LYS A 51 18.46 0.79 5.92
N PRO A 52 19.78 1.04 5.97
CA PRO A 52 20.73 0.46 5.02
C PRO A 52 20.62 -1.05 4.85
N SER A 53 21.06 -1.55 3.70
CA SER A 53 21.10 -2.98 3.39
C SER A 53 21.88 -3.76 4.47
N GLY A 54 21.35 -4.91 4.88
CA GLY A 54 21.89 -5.76 5.94
C GLY A 54 21.33 -5.46 7.33
N GLU A 55 20.60 -4.35 7.51
CA GLU A 55 19.94 -4.04 8.79
C GLU A 55 18.48 -4.52 8.84
N TRP A 56 18.00 -4.79 10.05
CA TRP A 56 16.61 -5.17 10.28
C TRP A 56 15.68 -3.95 10.23
N ASN A 57 14.72 -4.00 9.30
CA ASN A 57 13.56 -3.12 9.25
C ASN A 57 12.37 -3.75 9.98
N THR A 58 11.57 -2.94 10.68
CA THR A 58 10.28 -3.36 11.21
C THR A 58 9.17 -2.82 10.32
N ILE A 59 8.27 -3.71 9.89
CA ILE A 59 7.09 -3.35 9.09
C ILE A 59 5.86 -3.61 9.94
N ASP A 60 5.02 -2.58 10.12
CA ASP A 60 3.65 -2.76 10.56
C ASP A 60 2.71 -2.55 9.36
N LEU A 61 1.81 -3.50 9.15
CA LEU A 61 0.76 -3.44 8.14
C LEU A 61 -0.59 -3.53 8.82
N TYR A 62 -1.39 -2.47 8.74
CA TYR A 62 -2.75 -2.43 9.30
C TYR A 62 -3.75 -2.49 8.16
N CYS A 63 -4.58 -3.53 8.11
CA CYS A 63 -5.61 -3.69 7.10
C CYS A 63 -7.01 -3.68 7.73
N PHE A 64 -7.86 -2.75 7.32
CA PHE A 64 -9.23 -2.65 7.80
C PHE A 64 -10.13 -2.00 6.75
N ASP A 65 -11.28 -2.63 6.47
CA ASP A 65 -12.35 -2.15 5.58
C ASP A 65 -11.90 -1.64 4.19
N GLY A 66 -10.90 -2.27 3.60
CA GLY A 66 -10.37 -1.88 2.28
C GLY A 66 -9.29 -0.80 2.33
N THR A 67 -8.91 -0.34 3.53
CA THR A 67 -7.73 0.50 3.76
C THR A 67 -6.55 -0.34 4.26
N SER A 68 -5.35 -0.09 3.72
CA SER A 68 -4.09 -0.59 4.28
C SER A 68 -3.12 0.55 4.60
N VAL A 69 -2.62 0.56 5.84
CA VAL A 69 -1.61 1.52 6.31
C VAL A 69 -0.27 0.81 6.38
N HIS A 70 0.71 1.31 5.62
CA HIS A 70 2.06 0.78 5.56
C HIS A 70 2.98 1.64 6.43
N VAL A 71 3.57 1.01 7.44
CA VAL A 71 4.48 1.68 8.37
C VAL A 71 5.82 0.97 8.33
N VAL A 72 6.89 1.73 8.11
CA VAL A 72 8.27 1.23 8.12
C VAL A 72 9.02 1.96 9.22
N ASN A 73 9.60 1.20 10.15
CA ASN A 73 10.35 1.74 11.30
C ASN A 73 9.59 2.86 12.05
N GLY A 74 8.27 2.66 12.27
CA GLY A 74 7.40 3.62 12.96
C GLY A 74 6.92 4.80 12.11
N THR A 75 7.35 4.92 10.86
CA THR A 75 6.96 6.01 9.94
C THR A 75 5.93 5.52 8.92
N VAL A 76 4.80 6.23 8.79
CA VAL A 76 3.81 5.95 7.73
C VAL A 76 4.41 6.36 6.39
N THR A 77 4.57 5.39 5.48
CA THR A 77 5.16 5.62 4.14
C THR A 77 4.12 5.57 3.03
N MET A 78 2.94 5.01 3.30
CA MET A 78 1.83 4.93 2.36
C MET A 78 0.53 4.55 3.07
N ILE A 79 -0.58 5.17 2.66
CA ILE A 79 -1.94 4.71 2.98
C ILE A 79 -2.66 4.44 1.66
N LEU A 80 -3.17 3.23 1.54
CA LEU A 80 -3.94 2.75 0.40
C LEU A 80 -5.41 2.66 0.83
N ASN A 81 -6.31 3.29 0.09
CA ASN A 81 -7.74 3.38 0.42
C ASN A 81 -8.61 2.70 -0.64
N ASN A 82 -9.79 2.25 -0.24
CA ASN A 82 -10.81 1.70 -1.14
C ASN A 82 -10.30 0.57 -2.07
N SER A 83 -9.52 -0.36 -1.52
CA SER A 83 -9.01 -1.51 -2.28
C SER A 83 -10.14 -2.32 -2.88
N ARG A 84 -10.07 -2.56 -4.18
CA ARG A 84 -11.10 -3.24 -4.97
C ARG A 84 -10.52 -3.85 -6.24
N HIS A 85 -11.29 -4.71 -6.91
CA HIS A 85 -10.95 -5.28 -8.21
C HIS A 85 -12.17 -5.32 -9.12
N VAL A 86 -11.95 -5.46 -10.43
CA VAL A 86 -13.04 -5.67 -11.39
C VAL A 86 -13.34 -7.16 -11.48
N GLY A 87 -14.61 -7.55 -11.35
CA GLY A 87 -15.08 -8.92 -11.58
C GLY A 87 -15.39 -9.19 -13.05
N GLU A 88 -15.71 -10.44 -13.39
CA GLU A 88 -16.04 -10.85 -14.77
C GLU A 88 -17.27 -10.10 -15.34
N ASP A 89 -18.18 -9.65 -14.48
CA ASP A 89 -19.36 -8.87 -14.86
C ASP A 89 -19.07 -7.36 -15.05
N GLY A 90 -17.79 -6.97 -14.99
CA GLY A 90 -17.34 -5.59 -15.14
C GLY A 90 -17.57 -4.71 -13.91
N LYS A 91 -18.09 -5.24 -12.80
CA LYS A 91 -18.33 -4.47 -11.58
C LYS A 91 -17.12 -4.47 -10.66
N GLU A 92 -16.99 -3.42 -9.86
CA GLU A 92 -15.96 -3.31 -8.84
C GLU A 92 -16.39 -4.00 -7.54
N PHE A 93 -15.54 -4.88 -7.02
CA PHE A 93 -15.75 -5.61 -5.77
C PHE A 93 -14.69 -5.22 -4.74
N PRO A 94 -15.09 -4.88 -3.50
CA PRO A 94 -14.15 -4.44 -2.47
C PRO A 94 -13.28 -5.60 -1.94
N LEU A 95 -11.99 -5.34 -1.80
CA LEU A 95 -11.00 -6.26 -1.24
C LEU A 95 -10.82 -6.00 0.26
N ARG A 96 -11.69 -6.62 1.07
CA ARG A 96 -11.70 -6.45 2.55
C ARG A 96 -11.10 -7.63 3.32
N LYS A 97 -10.74 -8.70 2.63
CA LYS A 97 -10.11 -9.90 3.20
C LYS A 97 -9.26 -10.58 2.14
N GLY A 98 -8.22 -11.31 2.56
CA GLY A 98 -7.32 -12.00 1.65
C GLY A 98 -6.22 -12.73 2.40
N LYS A 99 -5.25 -13.24 1.64
CA LYS A 99 -4.03 -13.83 2.18
C LYS A 99 -2.96 -12.75 2.32
N ILE A 100 -2.02 -12.97 3.23
CA ILE A 100 -0.77 -12.22 3.31
C ILE A 100 0.30 -13.05 2.61
N GLU A 101 1.07 -12.42 1.73
CA GLU A 101 2.17 -13.05 1.00
C GLU A 101 3.48 -12.33 1.33
N LEU A 102 4.56 -13.09 1.47
CA LEU A 102 5.92 -12.59 1.61
C LEU A 102 6.70 -13.02 0.38
N GLN A 103 7.22 -12.06 -0.37
CA GLN A 103 7.86 -12.28 -1.66
C GLN A 103 9.34 -11.91 -1.61
N SER A 104 10.17 -12.74 -2.23
CA SER A 104 11.56 -12.42 -2.57
C SER A 104 11.65 -12.16 -4.08
N GLU A 105 12.33 -11.09 -4.48
CA GLU A 105 12.64 -10.80 -5.89
C GLU A 105 14.11 -10.41 -6.04
N SER A 106 14.81 -11.04 -7.00
CA SER A 106 16.20 -10.77 -7.43
C SER A 106 17.33 -10.98 -6.39
N ALA A 107 17.07 -10.91 -5.09
CA ALA A 107 18.05 -11.13 -4.03
C ALA A 107 17.44 -11.89 -2.85
N GLU A 108 18.29 -12.44 -1.98
CA GLU A 108 17.85 -13.07 -0.73
C GLU A 108 17.21 -12.06 0.22
N VAL A 109 16.21 -12.51 0.98
CA VAL A 109 15.53 -11.73 2.01
C VAL A 109 15.24 -12.62 3.21
N PHE A 110 15.40 -12.06 4.41
CA PHE A 110 15.17 -12.76 5.66
C PHE A 110 14.00 -12.12 6.41
N TYR A 111 13.08 -12.95 6.91
CA TYR A 111 11.97 -12.52 7.75
C TYR A 111 12.05 -13.20 9.12
N LYS A 112 11.69 -12.46 10.17
CA LYS A 112 11.57 -13.00 11.53
C LYS A 112 10.46 -12.25 12.29
N ASP A 113 10.07 -12.79 13.44
CA ASP A 113 9.13 -12.15 14.37
C ASP A 113 7.76 -11.77 13.75
N ILE A 114 7.32 -12.54 12.74
CA ILE A 114 6.04 -12.32 12.06
C ILE A 114 4.89 -12.65 13.01
N LYS A 115 4.07 -11.65 13.32
CA LYS A 115 2.90 -11.78 14.20
C LYS A 115 1.68 -11.18 13.50
N VAL A 116 0.56 -11.87 13.58
CA VAL A 116 -0.71 -11.42 13.00
C VAL A 116 -1.78 -11.44 14.08
N ARG A 117 -2.57 -10.37 14.16
CA ARG A 117 -3.75 -10.31 15.03
C ARG A 117 -4.91 -9.62 14.30
N PRO A 118 -6.15 -10.10 14.46
CA PRO A 118 -7.32 -9.39 13.97
C PRO A 118 -7.46 -8.02 14.63
N ILE A 119 -7.96 -7.03 13.87
CA ILE A 119 -8.32 -5.70 14.37
C ILE A 119 -9.79 -5.41 14.08
N LYS A 120 -10.44 -4.65 14.97
CA LYS A 120 -11.85 -4.21 14.81
C LYS A 120 -11.98 -2.78 14.29
N SER A 121 -10.87 -2.06 14.22
CA SER A 121 -10.75 -0.72 13.65
C SER A 121 -9.28 -0.43 13.38
N LEU A 122 -8.99 0.57 12.55
CA LEU A 122 -7.67 1.18 12.52
C LEU A 122 -7.37 1.86 13.88
N PRO A 123 -6.09 1.92 14.30
CA PRO A 123 -5.66 2.78 15.41
C PRO A 123 -6.06 4.24 15.19
N ASP A 124 -6.44 4.95 16.26
CA ASP A 124 -6.95 6.33 16.18
C ASP A 124 -5.97 7.30 15.52
N ARG A 125 -4.66 7.09 15.70
CA ARG A 125 -3.60 7.89 15.05
C ARG A 125 -3.60 7.83 13.51
N PHE A 126 -4.36 6.92 12.91
CA PHE A 126 -4.50 6.79 11.45
C PHE A 126 -5.91 7.14 10.96
N LYS A 127 -6.82 7.50 11.84
CA LYS A 127 -8.15 8.00 11.47
C LYS A 127 -7.98 9.49 11.16
N GLU A 128 -8.17 9.87 9.90
CA GLU A 128 -8.37 11.27 9.50
C GLU A 128 -9.75 11.76 9.99
#